data_AF-X0W4X3-F1
#
_entry.id   AF-X0W4X3-F1
#
_cell.length_a   1.000
_cell.length_b   1.000
_cell.length_c   1.000
_cell.angle_alpha   90.00
_cell.angle_beta   90.00
_cell.angle_gamma   90.00
#
_symmetry.space_group_name_H-M   'P 1'
#
loop_
_entity.id
_entity.type
_entity.pdbx_description
1 polymer ?
#
loop_
_entity_poly.entity_id
_entity_poly.type
_entity_poly.pdbx_seq_one_letter_code
_entity_poly.pdbx_strand_id
1 'polypeptide(L)' 'LCDIVCPDYCFVWETYTKDNGKVAARLVGIDYRYCKGCLKCIEACPTDALVEMRETEGYAEAHSVALFPNPEQGK' A
#
# COMPACT_ATOMS: atom_id res chain seq x y z
N LEU A 1 8.51 -5.43 -4.42
CA LEU A 1 8.85 -6.52 -3.48
C LEU A 1 7.88 -6.55 -2.30
N CYS A 2 7.68 -5.42 -1.60
CA CYS A 2 6.67 -5.28 -0.54
C CYS A 2 5.27 -5.83 -0.91
N ASP A 3 4.81 -5.60 -2.13
CA ASP A 3 3.52 -6.08 -2.63
C ASP A 3 3.45 -7.61 -2.77
N ILE A 4 4.52 -8.21 -3.31
CA ILE A 4 4.60 -9.66 -3.54
C ILE A 4 4.73 -10.44 -2.23
N VAL A 5 5.37 -9.85 -1.21
CA VAL A 5 5.50 -10.50 0.11
C VAL A 5 4.28 -10.29 0.99
N CYS A 6 3.37 -9.38 0.62
CA CYS A 6 2.14 -9.14 1.35
C CYS A 6 1.13 -10.27 1.06
N PRO A 7 0.73 -11.08 2.05
CA PRO A 7 -0.20 -12.19 1.82
C PRO A 7 -1.59 -11.73 1.40
N ASP A 8 -1.96 -10.49 1.74
CA ASP A 8 -3.29 -9.93 1.49
C ASP A 8 -3.29 -8.85 0.40
N TYR A 9 -2.17 -8.61 -0.27
CA TYR A 9 -2.02 -7.58 -1.32
C TYR A 9 -2.63 -6.22 -0.94
N CYS A 10 -2.36 -5.77 0.29
CA CYS A 10 -2.98 -4.58 0.87
C CYS A 10 -2.39 -3.24 0.42
N PHE A 11 -1.41 -3.23 -0.49
CA PHE A 11 -0.81 -2.00 -1.00
C PHE A 11 -1.64 -1.40 -2.13
N VAL A 12 -1.85 -0.08 -2.07
CA VAL A 12 -2.58 0.66 -3.09
C VAL A 12 -1.59 1.34 -4.03
N TRP A 13 -1.75 1.08 -5.32
CA TRP A 13 -0.92 1.62 -6.39
C TRP A 13 -1.75 2.51 -7.30
N GLU A 14 -1.18 3.62 -7.73
CA GLU A 14 -1.77 4.52 -8.70
C GLU A 14 -0.88 4.61 -9.94
N THR A 15 -1.50 4.53 -11.12
CA THR A 15 -0.81 4.78 -12.39
C THR A 15 -0.76 6.28 -12.68
N TYR A 16 0.38 6.76 -13.16
CA TYR A 16 0.57 8.15 -13.54
C TYR A 16 1.45 8.25 -14.79
N THR A 17 1.32 9.36 -15.50
CA THR A 17 2.14 9.67 -16.68
C THR A 17 3.31 10.55 -16.24
N LYS A 18 4.54 10.11 -16.55
CA LYS A 18 5.75 10.90 -16.34
C LYS A 18 5.88 12.01 -17.39
N ASP A 19 6.71 13.02 -17.11
CA ASP A 19 6.98 14.13 -18.04
C ASP A 19 7.48 13.68 -19.43
N ASN A 20 8.10 12.50 -19.50
CA ASN A 20 8.56 11.89 -20.75
C ASN A 20 7.48 11.07 -21.49
N GLY A 21 6.21 11.17 -21.08
CA GLY A 21 5.08 10.47 -21.68
C GLY A 21 4.95 8.99 -21.31
N LYS A 22 5.87 8.42 -20.51
CA LYS A 22 5.79 7.02 -20.09
C LYS A 22 4.84 6.84 -18.90
N VAL A 23 4.06 5.77 -18.93
CA VAL A 23 3.24 5.35 -17.78
C VAL A 23 4.14 4.71 -16.72
N ALA A 24 3.90 5.05 -15.47
CA ALA A 24 4.54 4.45 -14.30
C ALA A 24 3.49 4.21 -13.20
N ALA A 25 3.86 3.44 -12.18
CA ALA A 25 3.06 3.27 -10.98
C ALA A 25 3.79 3.90 -9.79
N ARG A 26 3.02 4.47 -8.85
CA ARG A 26 3.52 4.91 -7.54
C ARG A 26 2.72 4.24 -6.45
N LEU A 27 3.41 3.87 -5.38
CA LEU A 27 2.75 3.40 -4.16
C LEU A 27 2.09 4.61 -3.49
N VAL A 28 0.78 4.56 -3.26
CA VAL A 28 0.02 5.66 -2.64
C VAL A 28 -0.34 5.39 -1.18
N GLY A 29 -0.41 4.11 -0.76
CA GLY A 29 -0.63 3.78 0.63
C GLY A 29 -0.93 2.31 0.88
N ILE A 30 -1.45 2.03 2.08
CA ILE A 30 -1.83 0.71 2.54
C ILE A 30 -3.30 0.76 2.95
N ASP A 31 -4.07 -0.25 2.56
CA ASP A 31 -5.40 -0.47 3.10
C ASP A 31 -5.27 -1.25 4.41
N TYR A 32 -5.30 -0.53 5.54
CA TYR A 32 -5.09 -1.13 6.86
C TYR A 32 -6.18 -2.13 7.24
N ARG A 33 -7.33 -2.15 6.56
CA ARG A 33 -8.37 -3.17 6.77
C ARG A 33 -7.89 -4.58 6.39
N TYR A 34 -6.96 -4.67 5.44
CA TYR A 34 -6.39 -5.93 4.98
C TYR A 34 -5.00 -6.19 5.56
N CYS A 35 -4.28 -5.15 5.99
CA CYS A 35 -2.99 -5.29 6.64
C CYS A 35 -3.07 -6.14 7.93
N LYS A 36 -2.16 -7.10 8.09
CA LYS A 36 -2.10 -7.98 9.28
C LYS A 36 -1.02 -7.59 10.29
N GLY A 37 -0.27 -6.52 10.04
CA GLY A 37 0.86 -6.12 10.90
C GLY A 37 2.00 -7.15 10.93
N CYS A 38 2.17 -7.98 9.90
CA CYS A 38 3.20 -9.04 9.89
C CYS A 38 4.62 -8.55 9.56
N LEU A 39 4.78 -7.27 9.19
CA LEU A 39 6.06 -6.58 8.94
C LEU A 39 6.98 -7.14 7.84
N LYS A 40 6.59 -8.20 7.14
CA LYS A 40 7.35 -8.76 5.99
C LYS A 40 7.70 -7.73 4.91
N CYS A 41 6.85 -6.73 4.72
CA CYS A 41 7.09 -5.65 3.76
C CYS A 41 8.23 -4.71 4.18
N ILE A 42 8.48 -4.56 5.49
CA ILE A 42 9.60 -3.81 6.05
C ILE A 42 10.89 -4.59 5.79
N GLU A 43 10.94 -5.85 6.22
CA GLU A 43 12.10 -6.73 6.04
C GLU A 43 12.52 -6.88 4.58
N ALA A 44 11.54 -6.92 3.67
CA ALA A 44 11.78 -7.07 2.25
C ALA A 44 12.11 -5.76 1.53
N CYS A 45 12.06 -4.59 2.17
CA CYS A 45 12.28 -3.33 1.49
C CYS A 45 13.79 -3.05 1.31
N PRO A 46 14.33 -2.98 0.08
CA PRO A 46 15.77 -2.77 -0.12
C PRO A 46 16.23 -1.32 0.11
N THR A 47 15.29 -0.40 0.33
CA THR A 47 15.55 1.04 0.42
C THR A 47 14.98 1.66 1.70
N ASP A 48 14.51 0.85 2.64
CA ASP A 48 13.88 1.30 3.89
C ASP A 48 12.75 2.32 3.67
N ALA A 49 12.01 2.18 2.57
CA ALA A 49 10.91 3.09 2.21
C ALA A 49 9.67 2.91 3.10
N LEU A 50 9.59 1.78 3.81
CA LEU A 50 8.55 1.48 4.78
C LEU A 50 9.20 1.33 6.15
N VAL A 51 8.53 1.84 7.18
CA VAL A 51 8.96 1.73 8.57
C VAL A 51 7.87 1.12 9.43
N GLU A 52 8.26 0.45 10.50
CA GLU A 52 7.33 -0.01 11.52
C GLU A 52 7.04 1.08 12.55
N MET A 53 5.85 1.03 13.12
CA MET A 53 5.48 1.83 14.29
C MET A 53 4.51 1.04 15.15
N ARG A 54 4.42 1.42 16.43
CA ARG A 54 3.41 0.87 17.31
C ARG A 54 2.03 1.35 16.86
N GLU A 55 1.10 0.41 16.72
CA GLU A 55 -0.29 0.72 16.43
C GLU A 55 -0.91 1.57 17.55
N THR A 56 -1.67 2.60 17.14
CA THR A 56 -2.43 3.47 18.03
C THR A 56 -3.86 3.58 17.52
N GLU A 57 -4.79 3.72 18.45
CA GLU A 57 -6.21 3.90 18.14
C GLU A 57 -6.42 5.08 17.16
N GLY A 58 -7.23 4.88 16.13
CA GLY A 58 -7.57 5.91 15.14
C GLY A 58 -6.56 6.09 13.99
N TYR A 59 -5.37 5.49 14.07
CA TYR A 59 -4.33 5.70 13.04
C TYR A 59 -4.74 5.07 11.70
N ALA A 60 -5.24 3.83 11.74
CA ALA A 60 -5.67 3.12 10.55
C ALA A 60 -6.82 3.87 9.83
N GLU A 61 -7.78 4.39 10.58
CA GLU A 61 -8.92 5.14 10.05
C GLU A 61 -8.49 6.46 9.40
N ALA A 62 -7.51 7.15 9.98
CA ALA A 62 -7.01 8.42 9.46
C ALA A 62 -6.05 8.27 8.26
N HIS A 63 -5.34 7.14 8.15
CA HIS A 63 -4.22 6.98 7.20
C HIS A 63 -4.40 5.83 6.20
N SER A 64 -5.49 5.05 6.28
CA SER A 64 -5.76 3.99 5.31
C SER A 64 -6.07 4.57 3.93
N VAL A 65 -5.53 3.95 2.90
CA VAL A 65 -5.91 4.20 1.51
C VAL A 65 -6.73 3.00 1.03
N ALA A 66 -7.96 3.23 0.59
CA ALA A 66 -8.84 2.15 0.18
C ALA A 66 -8.31 1.45 -1.08
N LEU A 67 -8.14 0.12 -1.01
CA LEU A 67 -7.71 -0.70 -2.15
C LEU A 67 -8.74 -0.70 -3.28
N PHE A 68 -10.02 -0.69 -2.92
CA PHE A 68 -11.15 -0.61 -3.84
C PHE A 68 -11.99 0.63 -3.51
N PRO A 69 -11.64 1.81 -4.05
CA PRO A 69 -12.35 3.05 -3.77
C PRO A 69 -13.70 3.15 -4.49
N ASN A 70 -13.94 2.32 -5.51
CA ASN A 70 -15.20 2.29 -6.26
C ASN A 70 -15.86 0.89 -6.20
N PRO A 71 -17.13 0.75 -5.75
CA PRO A 71 -17.85 -0.53 -5.71
C PRO A 71 -18.01 -1.25 -7.06
N GLU A 72 -17.69 -0.59 -8.18
CA GLU A 72 -17.90 -1.13 -9.54
C GLU A 72 -16.67 -1.83 -10.14
N GLN A 73 -15.48 -1.72 -9.53
CA GLN A 73 -14.23 -2.28 -10.10
C GLN A 73 -13.98 -3.77 -9.73
N GLY A 74 -15.00 -4.44 -9.19
CA GLY A 74 -14.98 -5.85 -8.80
C GLY A 74 -15.90 -6.75 -9.65
N LYS A 75 -16.15 -6.39 -10.91
CA LYS A 75 -16.73 -7.29 -11.92
C LYS A 75 -15.85 -7.36 -13.15
#